data_AF-A0A0J8R8B3-F1
#
_entry.id   AF-A0A0J8R8B3-F1
#
_cell.length_a   1.000
_cell.length_b   1.000
_cell.length_c   1.000
_cell.angle_alpha   90.00
_cell.angle_beta   90.00
_cell.angle_gamma   90.00
#
_symmetry.space_group_name_H-M   'P 1'
#
loop_
_entity.id
_entity.type
_entity.pdbx_description
1 polymer ?
#
loop_
_entity_poly.entity_id
_entity_poly.type
_entity_poly.pdbx_seq_one_letter_code
_entity_poly.pdbx_strand_id
1 'polypeptide(L)' 'MASPETYTPPNHCIADFCLIPIGTSSPSVSETIADVERLVEKSGLKFLMHSCGTTLGRYMHIYSRSA' A
#
# COMPACT_ATOMS: atom_id res chain seq x y z
N MET A 1 31.15 2.50 -6.56
CA MET A 1 30.03 1.65 -7.02
C MET A 1 29.93 0.49 -6.05
N ALA A 2 28.95 0.53 -5.13
CA ALA A 2 28.73 -0.58 -4.19
C ALA A 2 28.20 -1.81 -4.95
N SER A 3 28.66 -3.00 -4.58
CA SER A 3 28.16 -4.30 -5.06
C SER A 3 26.66 -4.46 -4.76
N PRO A 4 25.91 -5.21 -5.58
CA PRO A 4 24.54 -5.56 -5.25
C PRO A 4 24.57 -6.64 -4.17
N GLU A 5 24.71 -6.21 -2.91
CA GLU A 5 24.43 -7.07 -1.77
C GLU A 5 23.00 -7.60 -1.91
N THR A 6 22.81 -8.91 -1.85
CA THR A 6 21.49 -9.54 -1.90
C THR A 6 20.65 -9.11 -0.71
N TYR A 7 19.90 -8.02 -0.86
CA TYR A 7 18.99 -7.53 0.17
C TYR A 7 17.79 -8.46 0.27
N THR A 8 17.68 -9.17 1.39
CA THR A 8 16.47 -9.94 1.72
C THR A 8 15.54 -8.99 2.49
N PRO A 9 14.41 -8.55 1.89
CA PRO A 9 13.46 -7.71 2.60
C PRO A 9 12.85 -8.46 3.78
N PRO A 10 12.47 -7.76 4.86
CA PRO A 10 11.81 -8.38 6.00
C PRO A 10 10.50 -9.06 5.57
N ASN A 11 10.17 -10.18 6.23
CA ASN A 11 8.95 -10.97 5.95
C ASN A 11 7.64 -10.19 6.19
N HIS A 12 7.71 -9.10 6.96
CA HIS A 12 6.61 -8.21 7.24
C HIS A 12 7.03 -6.76 6.99
N CYS A 13 6.18 -6.03 6.30
CA CYS A 13 6.34 -4.62 6.04
C CYS A 13 5.00 -3.91 6.25
N ILE A 14 5.07 -2.75 6.89
CA ILE A 14 3.98 -1.78 6.91
C ILE A 14 4.49 -0.61 6.07
N ALA A 15 3.69 -0.21 5.09
CA ALA A 15 4.04 0.88 4.18
C ALA A 15 2.93 1.91 4.20
N ASP A 16 3.28 3.18 4.35
CA ASP A 16 2.36 4.30 4.19
C ASP A 16 2.68 5.04 2.90
N PHE A 17 1.67 5.34 2.11
CA PHE A 17 1.86 6.03 0.84
C PHE A 17 0.79 7.11 0.62
N CYS A 18 1.19 8.16 -0.09
CA CYS A 18 0.32 9.23 -0.54
C CYS A 18 0.53 9.45 -2.03
N LEU A 19 -0.55 9.45 -2.81
CA LEU A 19 -0.50 9.64 -4.25
C LEU A 19 -1.01 11.04 -4.60
N ILE A 20 -0.20 11.76 -5.36
CA ILE A 20 -0.55 13.10 -5.85
C ILE A 20 -0.43 13.08 -7.38
N PRO A 21 -1.54 12.91 -8.11
CA PRO A 21 -1.57 13.02 -9.56
C PRO A 21 -1.12 14.41 -10.02
N ILE A 22 -0.26 14.47 -11.05
CA ILE A 22 0.24 15.72 -11.63
C ILE A 22 -0.30 15.87 -13.05
N GLY A 23 -0.66 17.09 -13.43
CA GLY A 23 -1.17 17.40 -14.77
C GLY A 23 -2.64 17.04 -15.00
N THR A 24 -3.42 16.94 -13.93
CA THR A 24 -4.87 16.76 -14.01
C THR A 24 -5.55 18.03 -14.52
N SER A 25 -6.63 17.88 -15.29
CA SER A 25 -7.47 19.00 -15.75
C SER A 25 -8.37 19.57 -14.64
N SER A 26 -8.33 18.96 -13.45
CA SER A 26 -9.15 19.31 -12.29
C SER A 26 -8.30 19.32 -11.01
N PRO A 27 -8.58 20.22 -10.05
CA PRO A 27 -7.92 20.22 -8.74
C PRO A 27 -8.34 19.05 -7.86
N SER A 28 -9.48 18.40 -8.14
CA SER A 28 -9.93 17.23 -7.40
C SER A 28 -9.22 15.98 -7.90
N VAL A 29 -8.56 15.26 -6.98
CA VAL A 29 -7.88 13.98 -7.25
C VAL A 29 -8.64 12.77 -6.73
N SER A 30 -9.82 13.01 -6.13
CA SER A 30 -10.60 11.99 -5.41
C SER A 30 -10.97 10.77 -6.25
N GLU A 31 -11.27 10.95 -7.54
CA GLU A 31 -11.60 9.86 -8.44
C GLU A 31 -10.40 8.92 -8.67
N THR A 32 -9.21 9.49 -8.93
CA THR A 32 -7.97 8.71 -9.05
C THR A 32 -7.62 7.99 -7.76
N ILE A 33 -7.82 8.63 -6.60
CA ILE A 33 -7.58 8.00 -5.29
C ILE A 33 -8.57 6.84 -5.06
N ALA A 34 -9.85 7.00 -5.41
CA ALA A 34 -10.85 5.95 -5.28
C ALA A 34 -10.54 4.73 -6.17
N ASP A 35 -9.99 4.93 -7.36
CA ASP A 35 -9.57 3.82 -8.22
C ASP A 35 -8.37 3.06 -7.65
N VAL A 36 -7.43 3.75 -7.00
CA VAL A 36 -6.33 3.11 -6.28
C VAL A 36 -6.84 2.36 -5.06
N GLU A 37 -7.78 2.92 -4.30
CA GLU A 37 -8.40 2.23 -3.17
C GLU A 37 -9.03 0.91 -3.61
N ARG A 38 -9.83 0.92 -4.69
CA ARG A 38 -10.42 -0.30 -5.27
C ARG A 38 -9.36 -1.30 -5.73
N LEU A 39 -8.20 -0.83 -6.20
CA LEU A 39 -7.07 -1.70 -6.54
C LEU A 39 -6.45 -2.34 -5.29
N VAL A 40 -6.28 -1.57 -4.22
CA VAL A 40 -5.78 -2.05 -2.94
C VAL A 40 -6.75 -3.08 -2.33
N GLU A 41 -8.06 -2.85 -2.41
CA GLU A 41 -9.07 -3.83 -1.99
C GLU A 41 -8.91 -5.19 -2.72
N LYS A 42 -8.68 -5.14 -4.03
CA LYS A 42 -8.46 -6.35 -4.85
C LYS A 42 -7.14 -7.06 -4.54
N SER A 43 -6.18 -6.38 -3.91
CA SER A 43 -4.88 -6.97 -3.56
C SER A 43 -4.94 -7.95 -2.39
N GLY A 44 -6.02 -7.94 -1.60
CA GLY A 44 -6.17 -8.76 -0.39
C GLY A 44 -5.26 -8.33 0.78
N LEU A 45 -4.59 -7.18 0.67
CA LEU A 45 -3.83 -6.56 1.75
C LEU A 45 -4.78 -5.93 2.78
N LYS A 46 -4.36 -5.87 4.04
CA LYS A 46 -5.04 -5.02 5.03
C LYS A 46 -4.61 -3.58 4.79
N PHE A 47 -5.55 -2.66 4.77
CA PHE A 47 -5.25 -1.25 4.58
C PHE A 47 -6.12 -0.36 5.46
N LEU A 48 -5.64 0.85 5.71
CA LEU A 48 -6.35 1.92 6.40
C LEU A 48 -6.11 3.23 5.66
N MET A 49 -7.18 3.84 5.15
CA MET A 49 -7.12 5.19 4.60
C MET A 49 -7.23 6.24 5.71
N HIS A 50 -6.49 7.32 5.56
CA HIS A 50 -6.57 8.51 6.41
C HIS A 50 -6.29 9.76 5.58
N SER A 51 -6.42 10.94 6.18
CA SER A 51 -6.33 12.23 5.47
C SER A 51 -5.00 12.49 4.75
N CYS A 52 -3.91 11.82 5.15
CA CYS A 52 -2.57 12.03 4.62
C CYS A 52 -2.06 10.87 3.73
N GLY A 53 -2.89 9.86 3.47
CA GLY A 53 -2.44 8.70 2.72
C GLY A 53 -3.20 7.42 3.06
N THR A 54 -2.55 6.31 2.73
CA THR A 54 -3.05 4.96 2.96
C THR A 54 -1.94 4.10 3.51
N THR A 55 -2.19 3.53 4.68
CA THR A 55 -1.30 2.54 5.29
C THR A 55 -1.69 1.14 4.80
N LEU A 56 -0.72 0.39 4.27
CA LEU A 56 -0.81 -1.01 3.88
C LEU A 56 -0.08 -1.90 4.90
N GLY A 57 -0.66 -3.06 5.19
CA GLY A 57 -0.02 -4.12 5.97
C GLY A 57 -0.50 -5.51 5.57
N ARG A 58 0.36 -6.53 5.75
CA ARG A 58 -0.07 -7.94 5.75
C ARG A 58 -0.15 -8.45 7.17
N TYR A 59 -1.37 -8.71 7.66
CA TYR A 59 -1.58 -9.63 8.78
C TYR A 59 -2.11 -10.95 8.22
N MET A 60 -1.23 -11.76 7.64
CA MET A 60 -1.58 -13.13 7.21
C MET A 60 -0.45 -14.08 7.58
N HIS A 61 -0.25 -14.27 8.90
CA HIS A 61 0.23 -15.54 9.47
C HIS A 61 0.02 -15.71 11.00
N ILE A 62 -0.98 -15.07 11.62
CA ILE A 62 -1.24 -15.26 13.07
C ILE A 62 -2.65 -15.83 13.37
N TYR A 63 -3.41 -16.23 12.33
CA TYR A 63 -4.70 -16.92 12.52
C TYR A 63 -5.00 -17.97 11.43
N SER A 64 -3.98 -18.72 11.01
CA SER A 64 -4.21 -19.96 10.24
C SER A 64 -3.18 -21.01 10.64
N ARG A 65 -3.68 -22.14 11.16
CA ARG A 65 -3.00 -23.31 11.73
C ARG A 65 -2.71 -23.28 13.24
N SER A 66 -3.80 -23.34 14.02
CA SER A 66 -3.90 -24.29 15.13
C SER A 66 -5.29 -24.94 15.06
N ALA A 67 -5.36 -26.06 14.34
CA ALA A 67 -6.35 -27.12 14.52
C ALA A 67 -5.59 -28.32 15.09
#